data_AF-A0A7J7L290-F1
#
_entry.id   AF-A0A7J7L290-F1
#
_cell.length_a   1.000
_cell.length_b   1.000
_cell.length_c   1.000
_cell.angle_alpha   90.00
_cell.angle_beta   90.00
_cell.angle_gamma   90.00
#
_symmetry.space_group_name_H-M   'P 1'
#
loop_
_entity.id
_entity.type
_entity.pdbx_description
1 polymer ?
#
loop_
_entity_poly.entity_id
_entity_poly.type
_entity_poly.pdbx_seq_one_letter_code
_entity_poly.pdbx_strand_id
1 'polypeptide(L)'
;MNEENSVTQNLSPLCNYTNGSWVYDPKGKVTRYDSTCKEIFKGWNCISSNKSNARDISNWLWKPNDCSLPQFDPVQFLQRFRNTNIGFVGDSLNRNMFVSLVCTLKRVSKEVKKWRPAGADRGFTFRRHNLTVAYHRTNLLAHYGRWSASVNGGVLEGLGYKDGFRVDLDIPEGTWAEAPSFHDVLILNTGHWWWAPSKFDPIKSPMLFFEKGLPVIPPIKPEIGLDIVLKNMAEEDRDYAEEDRDYADEIILWDNKGEDDDKLAISANRRKQEENDEDAEDDDEDEEVEEKIDVLASSIWIFYVNRRMRPAGIRIFRTQSPRHFEGGDWDQGGSCQRVQPLLPEQVNRFFSLERNGTNAETRLANQHMYKVLEGSNFHILDVSHMSEFRADAHPSTAGGKKHSDCMHWCLPGITDTWNDLLVAYLNDT
;
A
#
# COMPACT_ATOMS: atom_id res chain seq x y z
N MET A 1 -1.82 40.57 43.43
CA MET A 1 -2.71 41.05 42.35
C MET A 1 -1.78 41.51 41.23
N ASN A 2 -1.60 40.80 40.11
CA ASN A 2 -2.37 39.73 39.50
C ASN A 2 -1.41 38.68 38.92
N GLU A 3 -1.79 37.41 39.09
CA GLU A 3 -1.18 36.24 38.45
C GLU A 3 -1.55 36.20 36.97
N GLU A 4 -0.55 36.02 36.11
CA GLU A 4 -0.74 35.62 34.72
C GLU A 4 -1.06 34.12 34.68
N ASN A 5 -2.33 33.80 34.40
CA ASN A 5 -2.78 32.45 34.11
C ASN A 5 -2.25 32.01 32.74
N SER A 6 -1.14 31.28 32.74
CA SER A 6 -0.74 30.43 31.62
C SER A 6 -1.72 29.27 31.50
N VAL A 7 -2.66 29.39 30.56
CA VAL A 7 -3.50 28.27 30.11
C VAL A 7 -2.59 27.32 29.34
N THR A 8 -2.06 26.32 30.04
CA THR A 8 -1.50 25.14 29.40
C THR A 8 -2.62 24.46 28.63
N GLN A 9 -2.59 24.57 27.30
CA GLN A 9 -3.44 23.75 26.46
C GLN A 9 -3.03 22.30 26.70
N ASN A 10 -3.87 21.55 27.41
CA ASN A 10 -3.80 20.10 27.47
C ASN A 10 -4.00 19.57 26.04
N LEU A 11 -2.90 19.37 25.31
CA LEU A 11 -2.86 18.46 24.18
C LEU A 11 -3.33 17.11 24.71
N SER A 12 -4.57 16.73 24.40
CA SER A 12 -5.03 15.37 24.63
C SER A 12 -4.03 14.44 23.93
N PRO A 13 -3.40 13.48 24.63
CA PRO A 13 -2.47 12.58 23.99
C PRO A 13 -3.17 11.87 22.83
N LEU A 14 -2.50 11.81 21.67
CA LEU A 14 -2.97 11.02 20.52
C LEU A 14 -3.36 9.64 21.02
N CYS A 15 -4.58 9.18 20.71
CA CYS A 15 -5.01 7.88 21.19
C CYS A 15 -4.17 6.77 20.53
N ASN A 16 -3.60 5.91 21.37
CA ASN A 16 -3.00 4.67 20.89
C ASN A 16 -4.09 3.62 20.61
N TYR A 17 -4.57 3.57 19.37
CA TYR A 17 -5.57 2.60 18.93
C TYR A 17 -5.04 1.17 18.79
N THR A 18 -3.73 0.93 18.87
CA THR A 18 -3.12 -0.39 18.65
C THR A 18 -3.19 -1.29 19.88
N ASN A 19 -3.31 -0.69 21.06
CA ASN A 19 -3.38 -1.38 22.34
C ASN A 19 -4.82 -1.42 22.87
N GLY A 20 -5.42 -2.60 22.91
CA GLY A 20 -6.81 -2.77 23.28
C GLY A 20 -7.25 -4.23 23.35
N SER A 21 -8.55 -4.43 23.41
CA SER A 21 -9.15 -5.76 23.44
C SER A 21 -10.46 -5.81 22.65
N TRP A 22 -10.81 -7.01 22.17
CA TRP A 22 -12.11 -7.25 21.55
C TRP A 22 -13.17 -7.52 22.61
N VAL A 23 -14.26 -6.76 22.54
CA VAL A 23 -15.44 -6.92 23.40
C VAL A 23 -16.62 -7.33 22.53
N TYR A 24 -17.32 -8.39 22.92
CA TYR A 24 -18.54 -8.81 22.23
C TYR A 24 -19.72 -7.94 22.66
N ASP A 25 -20.40 -7.32 21.71
CA ASP A 25 -21.65 -6.59 21.95
C ASP A 25 -22.86 -7.47 21.58
N PRO A 26 -23.60 -8.00 22.58
CA PRO A 26 -24.74 -8.88 22.33
C PRO A 26 -25.94 -8.15 21.71
N LYS A 27 -25.99 -6.81 21.77
CA LYS A 27 -27.05 -6.03 21.09
C LYS A 27 -26.82 -5.97 19.58
N GLY A 28 -25.60 -6.27 19.16
CA GLY A 28 -25.15 -6.24 17.78
C GLY A 28 -24.99 -4.82 17.25
N LYS A 29 -23.94 -4.59 16.46
CA LYS A 29 -23.77 -3.33 15.74
C LYS A 29 -24.78 -3.28 14.60
N VAL A 30 -25.36 -2.11 14.32
CA VAL A 30 -26.07 -1.90 13.05
C VAL A 30 -25.04 -2.10 11.94
N THR A 31 -25.14 -3.21 11.21
CA THR A 31 -24.16 -3.55 10.16
C THR A 31 -24.13 -2.45 9.13
N ARG A 32 -22.95 -1.91 8.81
CA ARG A 32 -22.78 -0.73 7.94
C ARG A 32 -23.27 -0.95 6.52
N TYR A 33 -23.25 -2.21 6.09
CA TYR A 33 -23.83 -2.74 4.87
C TYR A 33 -24.19 -4.20 5.15
N ASP A 34 -24.86 -4.84 4.21
CA ASP A 34 -25.24 -6.25 4.32
C ASP A 34 -24.62 -7.09 3.20
N SER A 35 -24.95 -8.37 3.20
CA SER A 35 -24.47 -9.35 2.24
C SER A 35 -24.96 -9.11 0.80
N THR A 36 -25.82 -8.11 0.56
CA THR A 36 -26.34 -7.77 -0.78
C THR A 36 -25.44 -6.80 -1.56
N CYS A 37 -24.41 -6.21 -0.91
CA CYS A 37 -23.47 -5.34 -1.61
C CYS A 37 -22.74 -6.12 -2.72
N LYS A 38 -23.00 -5.75 -3.98
CA LYS A 38 -22.49 -6.43 -5.18
C LYS A 38 -20.97 -6.37 -5.35
N GLU A 39 -20.28 -5.52 -4.59
CA GLU A 39 -18.81 -5.41 -4.67
C GLU A 39 -18.10 -6.46 -3.80
N ILE A 40 -18.81 -7.10 -2.86
CA ILE A 40 -18.29 -8.20 -2.04
C ILE A 40 -17.97 -9.38 -2.96
N PHE A 41 -16.71 -9.82 -2.94
CA PHE A 41 -16.31 -11.03 -3.65
C PHE A 41 -17.03 -12.24 -3.05
N LYS A 42 -17.50 -13.18 -3.89
CA LYS A 42 -18.27 -14.36 -3.44
C LYS A 42 -17.59 -15.12 -2.30
N GLY A 43 -16.26 -15.29 -2.37
CA GLY A 43 -15.47 -15.96 -1.33
C GLY A 43 -15.33 -15.19 -0.01
N TRP A 44 -15.69 -13.91 0.05
CA TRP A 44 -15.67 -13.09 1.27
C TRP A 44 -17.07 -12.88 1.86
N ASN A 45 -18.13 -13.23 1.10
CA ASN A 45 -19.51 -13.09 1.52
C ASN A 45 -19.93 -14.28 2.40
N CYS A 46 -19.46 -14.29 3.64
CA CYS A 46 -19.65 -15.39 4.59
C CYS A 46 -21.11 -15.58 5.00
N ILE A 47 -21.89 -14.49 5.06
CA ILE A 47 -23.33 -14.54 5.34
C ILE A 47 -24.06 -15.27 4.20
N SER A 48 -23.81 -14.89 2.94
CA SER A 48 -24.45 -15.57 1.78
C SER A 48 -23.95 -17.00 1.58
N SER A 49 -22.78 -17.32 2.13
CA SER A 49 -22.21 -18.67 2.12
C SER A 49 -22.64 -19.51 3.32
N ASN A 50 -23.55 -19.02 4.18
CA ASN A 50 -24.05 -19.71 5.37
C ASN A 50 -22.96 -20.17 6.35
N LYS A 51 -21.87 -19.40 6.50
CA LYS A 51 -20.88 -19.66 7.57
C LYS A 51 -21.57 -19.43 8.93
N SER A 52 -21.40 -20.39 9.84
CA SER A 52 -22.17 -20.48 11.09
C SER A 52 -22.12 -19.22 11.97
N ASN A 53 -20.93 -18.65 12.16
CA ASN A 53 -20.72 -17.44 12.96
C ASN A 53 -20.73 -16.14 12.13
N ALA A 54 -21.12 -16.16 10.85
CA ALA A 54 -20.94 -15.02 9.96
C ALA A 54 -21.62 -13.72 10.44
N ARG A 55 -22.77 -13.85 11.13
CA ARG A 55 -23.49 -12.69 11.69
C ARG A 55 -22.88 -12.18 13.00
N ASP A 56 -22.20 -13.04 13.74
CA ASP A 56 -21.57 -12.69 15.02
C ASP A 56 -20.22 -11.98 14.84
N ILE A 57 -19.55 -12.16 13.69
CA ILE A 57 -18.25 -11.53 13.41
C ILE A 57 -18.30 -10.01 13.59
N SER A 58 -19.39 -9.36 13.15
CA SER A 58 -19.59 -7.91 13.24
C SER A 58 -20.03 -7.40 14.62
N ASN A 59 -20.32 -8.30 15.56
CA ASN A 59 -20.71 -7.95 16.94
C ASN A 59 -19.50 -7.77 17.86
N TRP A 60 -18.31 -8.16 17.41
CA TRP A 60 -17.06 -7.88 18.12
C TRP A 60 -16.63 -6.44 17.86
N LEU A 61 -16.33 -5.70 18.93
CA LEU A 61 -15.89 -4.31 18.91
C LEU A 61 -14.47 -4.21 19.46
N TRP A 62 -13.58 -3.54 18.73
CA TRP A 62 -12.26 -3.21 19.23
C TRP A 62 -12.36 -2.04 20.20
N LYS A 63 -11.91 -2.24 21.44
CA LYS A 63 -11.87 -1.21 22.48
C LYS A 63 -10.41 -0.93 22.85
N PRO A 64 -9.84 0.20 22.41
CA PRO A 64 -8.56 0.68 22.91
C PRO A 64 -8.62 0.85 24.43
N ASN A 65 -7.48 0.70 25.11
CA ASN A 65 -7.44 0.77 26.57
C ASN A 65 -7.66 2.20 27.10
N ASP A 66 -7.09 3.19 26.41
CA ASP A 66 -7.00 4.56 26.90
C ASP A 66 -7.98 5.53 26.24
N CYS A 67 -8.76 5.06 25.25
CA CYS A 67 -9.75 5.89 24.56
C CYS A 67 -10.88 5.06 23.91
N SER A 68 -11.83 5.74 23.28
CA SER A 68 -12.82 5.13 22.40
C SER A 68 -12.44 5.29 20.93
N LEU A 69 -12.43 4.19 20.16
CA LEU A 69 -12.36 4.27 18.71
C LEU A 69 -13.70 4.77 18.16
N PRO A 70 -13.76 5.95 17.50
CA PRO A 70 -15.00 6.46 16.95
C PRO A 70 -15.58 5.52 15.89
N GLN A 71 -16.91 5.39 15.88
CA GLN A 71 -17.58 4.64 14.84
C GLN A 71 -17.56 5.42 13.52
N PHE A 72 -17.12 4.77 12.43
CA PHE A 72 -17.18 5.34 11.09
C PHE A 72 -18.61 5.74 10.70
N ASP A 73 -18.81 7.04 10.52
CA ASP A 73 -20.00 7.67 9.94
C ASP A 73 -19.76 7.93 8.44
N PRO A 74 -20.43 7.18 7.54
CA PRO A 74 -20.23 7.32 6.11
C PRO A 74 -20.81 8.61 5.53
N VAL A 75 -21.80 9.24 6.19
CA VAL A 75 -22.35 10.52 5.73
C VAL A 75 -21.34 11.63 5.99
N GLN A 76 -20.80 11.69 7.22
CA GLN A 76 -19.79 12.69 7.57
C GLN A 76 -18.51 12.52 6.73
N PHE A 77 -18.07 11.29 6.52
CA PHE A 77 -16.90 11.01 5.67
C PHE A 77 -17.08 11.52 4.25
N LEU A 78 -18.24 11.26 3.62
CA LEU A 78 -18.51 11.78 2.27
C LEU A 78 -18.49 13.31 2.23
N GLN A 79 -18.95 13.98 3.30
CA GLN A 79 -18.91 15.45 3.39
C GLN A 79 -17.48 15.98 3.59
N ARG A 80 -16.71 15.37 4.50
CA ARG A 80 -15.35 15.80 4.81
C ARG A 80 -14.41 15.61 3.62
N PHE A 81 -14.47 14.47 2.96
CA PHE A 81 -13.58 14.11 1.86
C PHE A 81 -14.15 14.50 0.48
N ARG A 82 -14.94 15.57 0.41
CA ARG A 82 -15.40 16.11 -0.88
C ARG A 82 -14.22 16.55 -1.73
N ASN A 83 -14.31 16.34 -3.04
CA ASN A 83 -13.29 16.71 -4.02
C ASN A 83 -11.92 16.06 -3.77
N THR A 84 -11.89 14.85 -3.21
CA THR A 84 -10.65 14.11 -2.95
C THR A 84 -10.62 12.79 -3.72
N ASN A 85 -9.42 12.27 -3.93
CA ASN A 85 -9.15 10.96 -4.51
C ASN A 85 -8.39 10.10 -3.49
N ILE A 86 -8.96 8.95 -3.11
CA ILE A 86 -8.37 8.01 -2.13
C ILE A 86 -7.99 6.71 -2.84
N GLY A 87 -6.71 6.35 -2.78
CA GLY A 87 -6.16 5.18 -3.47
C GLY A 87 -5.69 4.10 -2.51
N PHE A 88 -6.18 2.87 -2.71
CA PHE A 88 -5.66 1.68 -2.05
C PHE A 88 -4.69 0.97 -2.99
N VAL A 89 -3.41 0.92 -2.64
CA VAL A 89 -2.36 0.30 -3.46
C VAL A 89 -1.84 -0.92 -2.73
N GLY A 90 -1.88 -2.10 -3.35
CA GLY A 90 -1.33 -3.30 -2.72
C GLY A 90 -2.08 -4.57 -3.05
N ASP A 91 -1.91 -5.56 -2.17
CA ASP A 91 -2.36 -6.92 -2.40
C ASP A 91 -3.90 -7.07 -2.23
N SER A 92 -4.36 -8.32 -2.24
CA SER A 92 -5.78 -8.65 -2.12
C SER A 92 -6.38 -8.30 -0.75
N LEU A 93 -5.57 -8.04 0.28
CA LEU A 93 -6.04 -7.60 1.60
C LEU A 93 -6.34 -6.10 1.62
N ASN A 94 -5.61 -5.28 0.87
CA ASN A 94 -6.06 -3.91 0.62
C ASN A 94 -7.36 -3.89 -0.16
N ARG A 95 -7.50 -4.76 -1.17
CA ARG A 95 -8.79 -4.92 -1.87
C ARG A 95 -9.91 -5.28 -0.90
N ASN A 96 -9.64 -6.10 0.11
CA ASN A 96 -10.62 -6.52 1.11
C ASN A 96 -11.11 -5.32 1.94
N MET A 97 -10.20 -4.44 2.35
CA MET A 97 -10.49 -3.20 3.08
C MET A 97 -11.22 -2.16 2.21
N PHE A 98 -10.73 -1.95 0.99
CA PHE A 98 -11.36 -1.10 -0.03
C PHE A 98 -12.82 -1.47 -0.29
N VAL A 99 -13.12 -2.77 -0.45
CA VAL A 99 -14.50 -3.24 -0.68
C VAL A 99 -15.40 -2.95 0.53
N SER A 100 -14.91 -3.12 1.76
CA SER A 100 -15.65 -2.75 2.98
C SER A 100 -16.01 -1.26 2.99
N LEU A 101 -15.04 -0.38 2.67
CA LEU A 101 -15.26 1.06 2.60
C LEU A 101 -16.30 1.42 1.54
N VAL A 102 -16.13 0.92 0.31
CA VAL A 102 -17.04 1.20 -0.80
C VAL A 102 -18.46 0.70 -0.49
N CYS A 103 -18.62 -0.51 0.05
CA CYS A 103 -19.94 -1.03 0.42
C CYS A 103 -20.62 -0.18 1.50
N THR A 104 -19.85 0.29 2.48
CA THR A 104 -20.33 1.21 3.52
C THR A 104 -20.82 2.53 2.92
N LEU A 105 -20.02 3.17 2.06
CA LEU A 105 -20.39 4.44 1.42
C LEU A 105 -21.59 4.31 0.47
N LYS A 106 -21.68 3.21 -0.28
CA LYS A 106 -22.79 2.93 -1.21
C LYS A 106 -24.15 2.80 -0.52
N ARG A 107 -24.17 2.55 0.80
CA ARG A 107 -25.44 2.52 1.55
C ARG A 107 -26.08 3.89 1.70
N VAL A 108 -25.27 4.94 1.85
CA VAL A 108 -25.75 6.31 2.07
C VAL A 108 -25.68 7.18 0.81
N SER A 109 -24.98 6.72 -0.24
CA SER A 109 -24.89 7.42 -1.52
C SER A 109 -25.12 6.47 -2.69
N LYS A 110 -26.21 6.71 -3.44
CA LYS A 110 -26.61 5.87 -4.58
C LYS A 110 -26.04 6.34 -5.92
N GLU A 111 -25.69 7.62 -6.04
CA GLU A 111 -25.13 8.21 -7.28
C GLU A 111 -23.63 7.92 -7.39
N VAL A 112 -23.31 6.69 -7.78
CA VAL A 112 -21.94 6.19 -7.85
C VAL A 112 -21.60 5.81 -9.29
N LYS A 113 -20.59 6.46 -9.86
CA LYS A 113 -20.01 6.09 -11.15
C LYS A 113 -18.93 5.04 -10.90
N LYS A 114 -19.07 3.85 -11.49
CA LYS A 114 -17.99 2.86 -11.53
C LYS A 114 -17.06 3.21 -12.69
N TRP A 115 -15.83 3.62 -12.36
CA TRP A 115 -14.81 4.04 -13.33
C TRP A 115 -13.44 3.89 -12.67
N ARG A 116 -12.40 3.65 -13.46
CA ARG A 116 -11.04 3.38 -12.98
C ARG A 116 -10.09 4.48 -13.44
N PRO A 117 -9.36 5.13 -12.52
CA PRO A 117 -8.14 5.87 -12.87
C PRO A 117 -7.14 4.98 -13.63
N ALA A 118 -6.16 5.59 -14.28
CA ALA A 118 -5.10 4.85 -14.96
C ALA A 118 -4.42 3.86 -14.00
N GLY A 119 -4.19 2.63 -14.46
CA GLY A 119 -3.63 1.52 -13.66
C GLY A 119 -4.59 0.87 -12.65
N ALA A 120 -5.67 1.53 -12.23
CA ALA A 120 -6.55 1.01 -11.20
C ALA A 120 -7.37 -0.22 -11.66
N ASP A 121 -7.36 -1.30 -10.86
CA ASP A 121 -8.20 -2.47 -11.04
C ASP A 121 -9.69 -2.18 -10.78
N ARG A 122 -9.97 -1.24 -9.87
CA ARG A 122 -11.34 -0.84 -9.47
C ARG A 122 -11.35 0.62 -9.06
N GLY A 123 -12.46 1.31 -9.35
CA GLY A 123 -12.69 2.65 -8.83
C GLY A 123 -14.17 3.02 -8.82
N PHE A 124 -14.50 3.91 -7.89
CA PHE A 124 -15.84 4.42 -7.67
C PHE A 124 -15.79 5.90 -7.38
N THR A 125 -16.53 6.70 -8.15
CA THR A 125 -16.71 8.13 -7.90
C THR A 125 -18.11 8.39 -7.36
N PHE A 126 -18.20 8.91 -6.14
CA PHE A 126 -19.43 9.35 -5.49
C PHE A 126 -19.76 10.77 -5.97
N ARG A 127 -20.64 10.86 -6.98
CA ARG A 127 -20.79 12.07 -7.81
C ARG A 127 -21.17 13.32 -7.03
N ARG A 128 -22.08 13.20 -6.05
CA ARG A 128 -22.55 14.33 -5.23
C ARG A 128 -21.45 14.98 -4.38
N HIS A 129 -20.38 14.22 -4.12
CA HIS A 129 -19.27 14.63 -3.27
C HIS A 129 -17.98 14.80 -4.07
N ASN A 130 -17.97 14.40 -5.35
CA ASN A 130 -16.78 14.36 -6.18
C ASN A 130 -15.61 13.64 -5.48
N LEU A 131 -15.93 12.57 -4.74
CA LEU A 131 -14.97 11.70 -4.06
C LEU A 131 -14.71 10.48 -4.93
N THR A 132 -13.47 10.21 -5.29
CA THR A 132 -13.07 8.94 -5.93
C THR A 132 -12.38 8.04 -4.93
N VAL A 133 -12.75 6.76 -4.89
CA VAL A 133 -12.01 5.72 -4.18
C VAL A 133 -11.58 4.67 -5.19
N ALA A 134 -10.29 4.38 -5.28
CA ALA A 134 -9.72 3.42 -6.23
C ALA A 134 -8.86 2.36 -5.55
N TYR A 135 -8.68 1.22 -6.23
CA TYR A 135 -7.81 0.13 -5.84
C TYR A 135 -6.88 -0.22 -6.99
N HIS A 136 -5.58 -0.23 -6.72
CA HIS A 136 -4.49 -0.62 -7.61
C HIS A 136 -3.85 -1.89 -7.08
N ARG A 137 -3.91 -2.96 -7.86
CA ARG A 137 -3.35 -4.25 -7.44
C ARG A 137 -1.86 -4.29 -7.70
N THR A 138 -1.10 -4.56 -6.65
CA THR A 138 0.30 -4.92 -6.73
C THR A 138 0.66 -5.75 -5.50
N ASN A 139 1.35 -6.88 -5.67
CA ASN A 139 1.60 -7.75 -4.53
C ASN A 139 2.91 -7.40 -3.81
N LEU A 140 3.93 -6.99 -4.56
CA LEU A 140 5.26 -6.66 -4.05
C LEU A 140 5.54 -5.15 -4.03
N LEU A 141 4.64 -4.32 -4.58
CA LEU A 141 4.85 -2.90 -4.90
C LEU A 141 5.90 -2.69 -6.01
N ALA A 142 6.99 -3.45 -6.02
CA ALA A 142 7.94 -3.56 -7.12
C ALA A 142 7.39 -4.30 -8.34
N HIS A 143 7.90 -3.92 -9.52
CA HIS A 143 7.71 -4.66 -10.76
C HIS A 143 8.27 -6.07 -10.63
N TYR A 144 7.51 -7.07 -11.07
CA TYR A 144 7.99 -8.44 -11.09
C TYR A 144 7.41 -9.26 -12.23
N GLY A 145 8.24 -10.16 -12.76
CA GLY A 145 7.91 -10.97 -13.93
C GLY A 145 8.60 -12.32 -13.90
N ARG A 146 8.20 -13.22 -14.82
CA ARG A 146 8.93 -14.47 -15.02
C ARG A 146 10.33 -14.16 -15.57
N TRP A 147 11.32 -14.86 -15.04
CA TRP A 147 12.70 -14.83 -15.54
C TRP A 147 13.12 -16.24 -15.92
N SER A 148 13.82 -16.39 -17.04
CA SER A 148 14.37 -17.67 -17.46
C SER A 148 15.76 -17.46 -18.03
N ALA A 149 16.62 -18.45 -17.84
CA ALA A 149 18.00 -18.40 -18.27
C ALA A 149 18.13 -18.12 -19.77
N SER A 150 19.07 -17.24 -20.11
CA SER A 150 19.45 -16.94 -21.49
C SER A 150 20.31 -18.08 -22.06
N VAL A 151 20.14 -18.35 -23.36
CA VAL A 151 21.02 -19.28 -24.10
C VAL A 151 22.47 -18.78 -24.17
N ASN A 152 22.67 -17.47 -24.05
CA ASN A 152 23.99 -16.84 -24.05
C ASN A 152 24.67 -16.89 -22.68
N GLY A 153 23.99 -17.43 -21.65
CA GLY A 153 24.45 -17.43 -20.27
C GLY A 153 24.38 -16.04 -19.63
N GLY A 154 24.92 -15.97 -18.41
CA GLY A 154 24.89 -14.78 -17.56
C GLY A 154 25.34 -15.14 -16.14
N VAL A 155 25.42 -14.13 -15.27
CA VAL A 155 25.91 -14.34 -13.90
C VAL A 155 24.97 -15.27 -13.11
N LEU A 156 23.66 -15.14 -13.28
CA LEU A 156 22.67 -15.99 -12.60
C LEU A 156 22.72 -17.44 -13.10
N GLU A 157 22.92 -17.64 -14.38
CA GLU A 157 23.11 -18.96 -15.00
C GLU A 157 24.40 -19.62 -14.50
N GLY A 158 25.48 -18.84 -14.37
CA GLY A 158 26.74 -19.29 -13.77
C GLY A 158 26.58 -19.73 -12.31
N LEU A 159 25.61 -19.16 -11.58
CA LEU A 159 25.21 -19.58 -10.24
C LEU A 159 24.22 -20.76 -10.23
N GLY A 160 23.80 -21.25 -11.40
CA GLY A 160 22.93 -22.42 -11.56
C GLY A 160 21.44 -22.12 -11.61
N TYR A 161 21.01 -20.86 -11.66
CA TYR A 161 19.60 -20.51 -11.83
C TYR A 161 19.15 -20.78 -13.26
N LYS A 162 17.96 -21.39 -13.41
CA LYS A 162 17.37 -21.74 -14.72
C LYS A 162 16.05 -21.06 -15.00
N ASP A 163 15.26 -20.84 -13.94
CA ASP A 163 13.95 -20.19 -13.96
C ASP A 163 13.76 -19.49 -12.60
N GLY A 164 12.90 -18.49 -12.56
CA GLY A 164 12.66 -17.67 -11.38
C GLY A 164 11.69 -16.53 -11.64
N PHE A 165 11.68 -15.59 -10.72
CA PHE A 165 10.94 -14.34 -10.84
C PHE A 165 11.90 -13.17 -10.71
N ARG A 166 12.05 -12.38 -11.78
CA ARG A 166 12.71 -11.08 -11.71
C ARG A 166 11.86 -10.15 -10.85
N VAL A 167 12.49 -9.49 -9.90
CA VAL A 167 11.89 -8.45 -9.06
C VAL A 167 12.81 -7.23 -9.11
N ASP A 168 12.33 -6.14 -9.70
CA ASP A 168 13.08 -4.91 -9.85
C ASP A 168 12.92 -4.06 -8.58
N LEU A 169 14.01 -3.88 -7.84
CA LEU A 169 14.01 -3.24 -6.53
C LEU A 169 13.77 -1.73 -6.61
N ASP A 170 14.09 -1.15 -7.75
CA ASP A 170 14.04 0.27 -8.06
C ASP A 170 12.87 0.64 -8.97
N ILE A 171 12.11 -0.31 -9.52
CA ILE A 171 11.01 -0.02 -10.46
C ILE A 171 9.66 -0.36 -9.83
N PRO A 172 8.73 0.60 -9.66
CA PRO A 172 7.38 0.29 -9.19
C PRO A 172 6.61 -0.48 -10.26
N GLU A 173 5.74 -1.39 -9.82
CA GLU A 173 4.84 -2.11 -10.73
C GLU A 173 3.93 -1.13 -11.51
N GLY A 174 3.83 -1.31 -12.82
CA GLY A 174 3.17 -0.35 -13.70
C GLY A 174 1.68 -0.15 -13.41
N THR A 175 1.03 -1.13 -12.76
CA THR A 175 -0.40 -1.05 -12.36
C THR A 175 -0.70 0.04 -11.34
N TRP A 176 0.29 0.53 -10.60
CA TRP A 176 0.08 1.56 -9.59
C TRP A 176 1.03 2.74 -9.70
N ALA A 177 1.96 2.73 -10.66
CA ALA A 177 2.88 3.83 -10.90
C ALA A 177 2.14 5.19 -10.93
N GLU A 178 1.03 5.34 -11.64
CA GLU A 178 0.33 6.65 -11.68
C GLU A 178 -0.54 6.98 -10.45
N ALA A 179 -0.61 6.09 -9.45
CA ALA A 179 -1.46 6.30 -8.28
C ALA A 179 -1.03 7.50 -7.40
N PRO A 180 0.26 7.71 -7.07
CA PRO A 180 0.71 8.86 -6.28
C PRO A 180 0.32 10.22 -6.85
N SER A 181 0.39 10.39 -8.17
CA SER A 181 0.08 11.69 -8.79
C SER A 181 -1.43 11.97 -8.90
N PHE A 182 -2.27 10.94 -8.83
CA PHE A 182 -3.73 11.08 -8.94
C PHE A 182 -4.44 11.23 -7.59
N HIS A 183 -3.92 10.62 -6.52
CA HIS A 183 -4.60 10.51 -5.24
C HIS A 183 -4.12 11.54 -4.22
N ASP A 184 -5.06 12.09 -3.43
CA ASP A 184 -4.76 12.97 -2.30
C ASP A 184 -4.47 12.16 -1.02
N VAL A 185 -4.99 10.93 -0.94
CA VAL A 185 -4.70 9.96 0.13
C VAL A 185 -4.30 8.64 -0.50
N LEU A 186 -3.12 8.11 -0.14
CA LEU A 186 -2.69 6.78 -0.53
C LEU A 186 -2.57 5.85 0.69
N ILE A 187 -3.15 4.67 0.58
CA ILE A 187 -3.07 3.59 1.57
C ILE A 187 -2.34 2.41 0.92
N LEU A 188 -1.09 2.18 1.29
CA LEU A 188 -0.24 1.13 0.75
C LEU A 188 -0.23 -0.10 1.66
N ASN A 189 -0.03 -1.28 1.07
CA ASN A 189 0.41 -2.45 1.81
C ASN A 189 1.18 -3.45 0.93
N THR A 190 2.05 -4.24 1.56
CA THR A 190 2.62 -5.47 1.01
C THR A 190 3.07 -6.38 2.17
N GLY A 191 3.29 -7.67 1.91
CA GLY A 191 3.82 -8.59 2.92
C GLY A 191 3.71 -10.05 2.53
N HIS A 192 2.51 -10.63 2.48
CA HIS A 192 2.30 -12.09 2.32
C HIS A 192 3.06 -12.71 1.15
N TRP A 193 3.20 -11.99 0.04
CA TRP A 193 3.87 -12.52 -1.15
C TRP A 193 5.39 -12.63 -1.01
N TRP A 194 6.02 -11.84 -0.14
CA TRP A 194 7.47 -11.87 0.09
C TRP A 194 7.94 -13.17 0.75
N TRP A 195 7.05 -13.86 1.48
CA TRP A 195 7.31 -15.16 2.09
C TRP A 195 6.34 -16.24 1.61
N ALA A 196 5.90 -16.16 0.35
CA ALA A 196 4.97 -17.15 -0.24
C ALA A 196 5.72 -18.21 -1.07
N PRO A 197 6.23 -19.31 -0.47
CA PRO A 197 6.96 -20.35 -1.21
C PRO A 197 6.11 -21.03 -2.28
N SER A 198 4.79 -21.05 -2.09
CA SER A 198 3.84 -21.57 -3.08
C SER A 198 3.78 -20.74 -4.37
N LYS A 199 4.27 -19.49 -4.32
CA LYS A 199 4.36 -18.59 -5.47
C LYS A 199 5.80 -18.43 -5.94
N PHE A 200 6.73 -18.23 -5.00
CA PHE A 200 8.15 -18.06 -5.22
C PHE A 200 8.92 -19.18 -4.52
N ASP A 201 8.93 -20.37 -5.12
CA ASP A 201 9.63 -21.53 -4.57
C ASP A 201 11.14 -21.20 -4.47
N PRO A 202 11.74 -21.23 -3.26
CA PRO A 202 13.11 -20.76 -3.04
C PRO A 202 14.18 -21.59 -3.77
N ILE A 203 13.82 -22.75 -4.32
CA ILE A 203 14.72 -23.65 -5.04
C ILE A 203 14.35 -23.70 -6.53
N LYS A 204 13.08 -23.89 -6.86
CA LYS A 204 12.62 -24.14 -8.23
C LYS A 204 12.38 -22.87 -9.03
N SER A 205 11.89 -21.82 -8.39
CA SER A 205 11.53 -20.56 -9.05
C SER A 205 11.66 -19.39 -8.05
N PRO A 206 12.90 -19.11 -7.59
CA PRO A 206 13.13 -18.12 -6.53
C PRO A 206 12.87 -16.70 -7.01
N MET A 207 12.80 -15.77 -6.06
CA MET A 207 12.91 -14.34 -6.35
C MET A 207 14.36 -14.02 -6.70
N LEU A 208 14.56 -13.38 -7.85
CA LEU A 208 15.85 -12.94 -8.37
C LEU A 208 15.76 -11.41 -8.47
N PHE A 209 16.57 -10.73 -7.68
CA PHE A 209 16.48 -9.29 -7.54
C PHE A 209 17.35 -8.57 -8.56
N PHE A 210 16.82 -7.48 -9.09
CA PHE A 210 17.47 -6.62 -10.06
C PHE A 210 17.44 -5.18 -9.57
N GLU A 211 18.49 -4.43 -9.88
CA GLU A 211 18.60 -3.00 -9.61
C GLU A 211 19.31 -2.38 -10.82
N LYS A 212 18.76 -1.29 -11.37
CA LYS A 212 19.24 -0.65 -12.60
C LYS A 212 19.40 -1.63 -13.77
N GLY A 213 18.45 -2.55 -13.89
CA GLY A 213 18.43 -3.59 -14.93
C GLY A 213 19.42 -4.75 -14.74
N LEU A 214 20.31 -4.70 -13.73
CA LEU A 214 21.33 -5.71 -13.48
C LEU A 214 20.96 -6.62 -12.31
N PRO A 215 21.32 -7.92 -12.34
CA PRO A 215 21.04 -8.82 -11.23
C PRO A 215 21.88 -8.44 -10.00
N VAL A 216 21.26 -8.46 -8.82
CA VAL A 216 21.94 -8.22 -7.54
C VAL A 216 22.73 -9.47 -7.14
N ILE A 217 24.06 -9.32 -7.02
CA ILE A 217 24.99 -10.41 -6.73
C ILE A 217 25.85 -10.07 -5.49
N PRO A 218 25.96 -10.97 -4.49
CA PRO A 218 25.31 -12.27 -4.39
C PRO A 218 23.77 -12.15 -4.26
N PRO A 219 22.99 -13.17 -4.69
CA PRO A 219 21.54 -13.16 -4.54
C PRO A 219 21.11 -12.90 -3.10
N ILE A 220 20.24 -11.92 -2.91
CA ILE A 220 19.73 -11.51 -1.61
C ILE A 220 18.44 -12.25 -1.25
N LYS A 221 18.12 -12.28 0.04
CA LYS A 221 16.89 -12.90 0.53
C LYS A 221 15.68 -11.97 0.39
N PRO A 222 14.45 -12.50 0.36
CA PRO A 222 13.24 -11.70 0.22
C PRO A 222 13.08 -10.59 1.26
N GLU A 223 13.50 -10.81 2.51
CA GLU A 223 13.45 -9.78 3.54
C GLU A 223 14.31 -8.55 3.24
N ILE A 224 15.46 -8.74 2.59
CA ILE A 224 16.34 -7.65 2.16
C ILE A 224 15.71 -6.94 0.96
N GLY A 225 15.14 -7.71 0.02
CA GLY A 225 14.43 -7.13 -1.13
C GLY A 225 13.24 -6.28 -0.70
N LEU A 226 12.47 -6.72 0.30
CA LEU A 226 11.38 -5.92 0.88
C LEU A 226 11.93 -4.62 1.45
N ASP A 227 13.02 -4.69 2.23
CA ASP A 227 13.62 -3.50 2.84
C ASP A 227 14.02 -2.47 1.77
N ILE A 228 14.67 -2.91 0.69
CA ILE A 228 15.10 -2.02 -0.39
C ILE A 228 13.90 -1.42 -1.12
N VAL A 229 12.88 -2.21 -1.45
CA VAL A 229 11.68 -1.70 -2.12
C VAL A 229 10.97 -0.65 -1.26
N LEU A 230 10.78 -0.92 0.03
CA LEU A 230 10.16 0.03 0.96
C LEU A 230 10.98 1.32 1.07
N LYS A 231 12.31 1.19 1.14
CA LYS A 231 13.24 2.32 1.22
C LYS A 231 13.15 3.19 -0.04
N ASN A 232 13.21 2.58 -1.22
CA ASN A 232 13.07 3.25 -2.51
C ASN A 232 11.71 3.93 -2.69
N MET A 233 10.67 3.53 -1.96
CA MET A 233 9.38 4.25 -1.99
C MET A 233 9.30 5.43 -1.02
N ALA A 234 9.99 5.33 0.13
CA ALA A 234 9.70 6.15 1.31
C ALA A 234 10.80 7.11 1.76
N GLU A 235 12.01 6.98 1.24
CA GLU A 235 13.06 7.97 1.52
C GLU A 235 12.75 9.32 0.86
N GLU A 236 13.18 10.40 1.51
CA GLU A 236 13.07 11.76 0.99
C GLU A 236 14.44 12.18 0.46
N ASP A 237 14.44 12.84 -0.69
CA ASP A 237 15.65 13.39 -1.26
C ASP A 237 16.08 14.62 -0.45
N ARG A 238 17.12 14.45 0.39
CA ARG A 238 17.65 15.55 1.19
C ARG A 238 18.50 16.52 0.37
N ASP A 239 19.04 16.08 -0.76
CA ASP A 239 19.95 16.86 -1.59
C ASP A 239 19.18 17.64 -2.68
N TYR A 240 18.13 17.07 -3.29
CA TYR A 240 17.27 17.81 -4.23
C TYR A 240 16.39 18.89 -3.57
N ALA A 241 16.13 18.77 -2.27
CA ALA A 241 15.38 19.79 -1.51
C ALA A 241 16.17 21.10 -1.28
N GLU A 242 17.48 21.10 -1.55
CA GLU A 242 18.31 22.31 -1.63
C GLU A 242 18.31 22.90 -3.04
N GLU A 243 18.42 22.08 -4.10
CA GLU A 243 18.37 22.57 -5.49
C GLU A 243 17.02 23.20 -5.89
N ASP A 244 15.88 22.62 -5.47
CA ASP A 244 14.56 23.23 -5.72
C ASP A 244 14.36 24.55 -4.93
N ARG A 245 15.07 24.72 -3.81
CA ARG A 245 15.07 25.99 -3.04
C ARG A 245 15.90 27.05 -3.73
N ASP A 246 17.09 26.68 -4.23
CA ASP A 246 17.93 27.60 -5.02
C ASP A 246 17.27 27.98 -6.35
N TYR A 247 16.56 27.05 -7.02
CA TYR A 247 15.83 27.33 -8.25
C TYR A 247 14.58 28.20 -8.01
N ALA A 248 13.86 27.98 -6.90
CA ALA A 248 12.75 28.84 -6.50
C ALA A 248 13.21 30.24 -6.10
N ASP A 249 14.36 30.36 -5.42
CA ASP A 249 14.97 31.64 -5.06
C ASP A 249 15.53 32.37 -6.30
N GLU A 250 16.05 31.65 -7.31
CA GLU A 250 16.42 32.23 -8.60
C GLU A 250 15.20 32.74 -9.37
N ILE A 251 14.07 32.01 -9.41
CA ILE A 251 12.83 32.47 -10.06
C ILE A 251 12.26 33.72 -9.38
N ILE A 252 12.29 33.79 -8.04
CA ILE A 252 11.85 34.97 -7.28
C ILE A 252 12.80 36.17 -7.51
N LEU A 253 14.09 35.94 -7.75
CA LEU A 253 15.05 36.98 -8.11
C LEU A 253 14.89 37.49 -9.55
N TRP A 254 14.46 36.63 -10.48
CA TRP A 254 14.19 36.99 -11.88
C TRP A 254 12.91 37.82 -12.05
N ASP A 255 11.83 37.48 -11.33
CA ASP A 255 10.57 38.24 -11.37
C ASP A 255 10.73 39.66 -10.78
N ASN A 256 11.71 39.89 -9.91
CA ASN A 256 12.02 41.22 -9.35
C ASN A 256 12.99 42.06 -10.20
N LYS A 257 13.48 41.55 -11.33
CA LYS A 257 14.47 42.24 -12.19
C LYS A 257 14.06 42.43 -13.65
N GLY A 258 12.86 42.00 -14.05
CA GLY A 258 12.46 41.91 -15.45
C GLY A 258 11.32 42.81 -15.93
N GLU A 259 11.14 44.02 -15.38
CA GLU A 259 10.23 45.03 -15.96
C GLU A 259 11.02 46.13 -16.70
N ASP A 260 11.80 45.82 -17.76
CA ASP A 260 12.18 46.88 -18.73
C ASP A 260 12.71 46.46 -20.13
N ASP A 261 13.04 45.20 -20.45
CA ASP A 261 13.76 44.88 -21.71
C ASP A 261 13.02 44.00 -22.74
N ASP A 262 11.70 44.14 -22.86
CA ASP A 262 10.88 43.30 -23.74
C ASP A 262 10.52 43.99 -25.08
N LYS A 263 11.53 44.35 -25.92
CA LYS A 263 11.28 44.89 -27.29
C LYS A 263 12.26 44.53 -28.42
N LEU A 264 13.15 43.53 -28.33
CA LEU A 264 14.12 43.30 -29.43
C LEU A 264 14.46 41.87 -29.87
N ALA A 265 13.61 40.87 -29.60
CA ALA A 265 13.90 39.47 -30.01
C ALA A 265 12.89 38.84 -30.99
N ILE A 266 12.11 39.63 -31.73
CA ILE A 266 11.25 39.14 -32.82
C ILE A 266 11.77 39.70 -34.16
N SER A 267 12.87 39.16 -34.68
CA SER A 267 13.21 39.30 -36.11
C SER A 267 14.26 38.31 -36.67
N ALA A 268 14.88 37.43 -35.88
CA ALA A 268 16.08 36.71 -36.34
C ALA A 268 15.92 35.20 -36.65
N ASN A 269 14.70 34.62 -36.66
CA ASN A 269 14.56 33.16 -36.86
C ASN A 269 13.85 32.74 -38.16
N ARG A 270 13.93 33.56 -39.20
CA ARG A 270 13.46 33.22 -40.55
C ARG A 270 14.56 33.45 -41.58
N ARG A 271 15.68 32.74 -41.43
CA ARG A 271 16.70 32.51 -42.46
C ARG A 271 17.79 31.60 -41.89
N LYS A 272 17.63 30.29 -42.08
CA LYS A 272 18.69 29.27 -42.23
C LYS A 272 18.03 27.90 -42.22
N GLN A 273 17.30 27.65 -43.29
CA GLN A 273 16.91 26.33 -43.75
C GLN A 273 17.31 26.36 -45.22
N GLU A 274 18.32 25.55 -45.58
CA GLU A 274 19.01 25.37 -46.87
C GLU A 274 20.53 25.53 -46.70
N GLU A 275 21.24 24.41 -46.50
CA GLU A 275 22.26 23.87 -47.43
C GLU A 275 22.86 22.57 -46.84
N ASN A 276 23.32 21.71 -47.76
CA ASN A 276 23.49 20.26 -47.66
C ASN A 276 24.79 19.75 -47.00
N ASP A 277 24.75 18.46 -46.66
CA ASP A 277 25.77 17.38 -46.73
C ASP A 277 27.25 17.69 -46.42
N GLU A 278 27.82 16.99 -45.44
CA GLU A 278 28.93 16.03 -45.63
C GLU A 278 29.37 15.38 -44.29
N ASP A 279 29.53 14.06 -44.36
CA ASP A 279 30.42 13.17 -43.60
C ASP A 279 30.19 12.80 -42.12
N ALA A 280 30.37 11.50 -41.91
CA ALA A 280 30.20 10.72 -40.70
C ALA A 280 31.50 10.63 -39.89
N GLU A 281 31.39 10.68 -38.56
CA GLU A 281 32.22 10.03 -37.55
C GLU A 281 31.78 10.62 -36.20
N ASP A 282 31.01 9.87 -35.39
CA ASP A 282 30.96 9.95 -33.91
C ASP A 282 29.89 8.95 -33.40
N ASP A 283 30.13 7.65 -33.56
CA ASP A 283 29.31 6.57 -32.97
C ASP A 283 29.70 6.26 -31.51
N ASP A 284 30.67 6.98 -30.93
CA ASP A 284 31.14 6.75 -29.54
C ASP A 284 30.50 7.72 -28.51
N GLU A 285 29.91 8.84 -28.93
CA GLU A 285 29.22 9.76 -28.00
C GLU A 285 27.77 9.35 -27.70
N ASP A 286 27.12 8.62 -28.61
CA ASP A 286 25.73 8.16 -28.44
C ASP A 286 25.60 7.04 -27.38
N GLU A 287 26.62 6.18 -27.22
CA GLU A 287 26.62 5.12 -26.20
C GLU A 287 26.79 5.69 -24.77
N GLU A 288 27.61 6.74 -24.61
CA GLU A 288 27.82 7.41 -23.32
C GLU A 288 26.61 8.29 -22.92
N VAL A 289 25.87 8.80 -23.92
CA VAL A 289 24.62 9.55 -23.71
C VAL A 289 23.46 8.61 -23.38
N GLU A 290 23.33 7.46 -24.05
CA GLU A 290 22.34 6.43 -23.66
C GLU A 290 22.60 5.90 -22.24
N GLU A 291 23.85 5.65 -21.87
CA GLU A 291 24.21 5.18 -20.52
C GLU A 291 23.91 6.24 -19.44
N LYS A 292 24.16 7.53 -19.74
CA LYS A 292 23.76 8.66 -18.85
C LYS A 292 22.25 8.85 -18.77
N ILE A 293 21.52 8.65 -19.86
CA ILE A 293 20.05 8.69 -19.88
C ILE A 293 19.47 7.53 -19.05
N ASP A 294 20.05 6.34 -19.10
CA ASP A 294 19.63 5.20 -18.28
C ASP A 294 19.97 5.38 -16.79
N VAL A 295 21.09 6.02 -16.45
CA VAL A 295 21.43 6.39 -15.06
C VAL A 295 20.50 7.48 -14.52
N LEU A 296 20.11 8.46 -15.35
CA LEU A 296 19.12 9.50 -15.01
C LEU A 296 17.69 8.93 -14.91
N ALA A 297 17.32 7.99 -15.79
CA ALA A 297 16.04 7.27 -15.75
C ALA A 297 15.97 6.31 -14.55
N SER A 298 17.09 5.71 -14.14
CA SER A 298 17.19 4.91 -12.92
C SER A 298 17.02 5.76 -11.65
N SER A 299 17.45 7.03 -11.70
CA SER A 299 17.28 7.99 -10.59
C SER A 299 15.84 8.52 -10.46
N ILE A 300 15.00 8.36 -11.49
CA ILE A 300 13.59 8.80 -11.48
C ILE A 300 12.71 7.96 -10.55
N TRP A 301 13.11 6.71 -10.26
CA TRP A 301 12.27 5.76 -9.54
C TRP A 301 12.61 5.60 -8.05
N ILE A 302 13.77 6.10 -7.63
CA ILE A 302 14.14 6.24 -6.22
C ILE A 302 13.28 7.36 -5.62
N PHE A 303 12.73 7.12 -4.42
CA PHE A 303 11.80 8.00 -3.69
C PHE A 303 10.41 8.13 -4.34
N TYR A 304 9.94 7.05 -4.98
CA TYR A 304 8.82 7.09 -5.91
C TYR A 304 7.56 7.81 -5.38
N VAL A 305 7.07 7.41 -4.20
CA VAL A 305 5.83 7.96 -3.63
C VAL A 305 6.05 9.41 -3.20
N ASN A 306 7.19 9.70 -2.58
CA ASN A 306 7.52 11.03 -2.09
C ASN A 306 7.65 12.05 -3.19
N ARG A 307 8.26 11.66 -4.32
CA ARG A 307 8.44 12.53 -5.50
C ARG A 307 7.16 12.73 -6.31
N ARG A 308 6.30 11.71 -6.41
CA ARG A 308 5.14 11.73 -7.30
C ARG A 308 3.84 12.19 -6.62
N MET A 309 3.73 12.08 -5.30
CA MET A 309 2.59 12.63 -4.55
C MET A 309 2.74 14.13 -4.34
N ARG A 310 1.61 14.83 -4.24
CA ARG A 310 1.57 16.24 -3.84
C ARG A 310 2.15 16.41 -2.42
N PRO A 311 2.77 17.56 -2.08
CA PRO A 311 3.31 17.79 -0.74
C PRO A 311 2.28 17.57 0.39
N ALA A 312 1.04 18.07 0.20
CA ALA A 312 -0.07 17.89 1.14
C ALA A 312 -0.76 16.50 1.07
N GLY A 313 -0.25 15.59 0.23
CA GLY A 313 -0.79 14.25 0.09
C GLY A 313 -0.59 13.42 1.36
N ILE A 314 -1.61 12.68 1.77
CA ILE A 314 -1.55 11.83 2.96
C ILE A 314 -1.04 10.44 2.53
N ARG A 315 0.08 10.02 3.13
CA ARG A 315 0.74 8.74 2.87
C ARG A 315 0.49 7.81 4.05
N ILE A 316 -0.20 6.70 3.81
CA ILE A 316 -0.51 5.72 4.83
C ILE A 316 0.08 4.38 4.41
N PHE A 317 0.81 3.73 5.31
CA PHE A 317 1.18 2.33 5.15
C PHE A 317 0.39 1.48 6.15
N ARG A 318 -0.46 0.60 5.64
CA ARG A 318 -1.24 -0.33 6.46
C ARG A 318 -0.39 -1.55 6.77
N THR A 319 -0.28 -1.87 8.06
CA THR A 319 0.48 -3.05 8.50
C THR A 319 -0.08 -4.35 7.91
N GLN A 320 0.76 -5.39 7.92
CA GLN A 320 0.45 -6.68 7.36
C GLN A 320 -0.72 -7.34 8.08
N SER A 321 -1.78 -7.66 7.34
CA SER A 321 -2.94 -8.36 7.91
C SER A 321 -2.61 -9.84 8.13
N PRO A 322 -2.90 -10.41 9.31
CA PRO A 322 -2.52 -11.77 9.65
C PRO A 322 -3.27 -12.83 8.85
N ARG A 323 -2.61 -13.97 8.68
CA ARG A 323 -3.22 -15.26 8.34
C ARG A 323 -3.39 -16.10 9.61
N HIS A 324 -4.35 -17.02 9.63
CA HIS A 324 -4.64 -17.88 10.80
C HIS A 324 -4.69 -19.36 10.42
N PHE A 325 -3.63 -19.88 9.83
CA PHE A 325 -3.53 -21.30 9.55
C PHE A 325 -3.22 -22.11 10.81
N GLU A 326 -3.92 -23.22 10.97
CA GLU A 326 -3.68 -24.28 11.95
C GLU A 326 -3.50 -25.62 11.24
N GLY A 327 -2.55 -26.43 11.70
CA GLY A 327 -2.30 -27.77 11.16
C GLY A 327 -1.46 -27.82 9.87
N GLY A 328 -0.82 -26.71 9.48
CA GLY A 328 0.01 -26.60 8.26
C GLY A 328 -0.33 -25.33 7.48
N ASP A 329 0.37 -25.09 6.37
CA ASP A 329 0.03 -24.01 5.42
C ASP A 329 -1.13 -24.43 4.49
N TRP A 330 -1.63 -23.50 3.67
CA TRP A 330 -2.78 -23.69 2.78
C TRP A 330 -2.62 -24.86 1.79
N ASP A 331 -1.38 -25.16 1.38
CA ASP A 331 -1.01 -26.24 0.46
C ASP A 331 -0.54 -27.52 1.19
N GLN A 332 -0.49 -27.49 2.52
CA GLN A 332 -0.04 -28.58 3.39
C GLN A 332 -1.15 -29.13 4.29
N GLY A 333 -2.41 -28.81 4.00
CA GLY A 333 -3.57 -29.26 4.77
C GLY A 333 -4.00 -28.32 5.90
N GLY A 334 -3.42 -27.12 5.97
CA GLY A 334 -3.80 -26.06 6.91
C GLY A 334 -5.24 -25.60 6.78
N SER A 335 -5.84 -25.19 7.90
CA SER A 335 -7.22 -24.69 7.96
C SER A 335 -7.43 -23.63 9.05
N CYS A 336 -8.61 -23.01 9.04
CA CYS A 336 -9.03 -21.97 10.00
C CYS A 336 -10.53 -22.12 10.29
N GLN A 337 -10.92 -23.13 11.05
CA GLN A 337 -12.34 -23.42 11.32
C GLN A 337 -12.87 -22.75 12.59
N ARG A 338 -12.10 -21.82 13.19
CA ARG A 338 -12.50 -21.15 14.42
C ARG A 338 -13.76 -20.31 14.22
N VAL A 339 -14.54 -20.24 15.28
CA VAL A 339 -15.79 -19.44 15.36
C VAL A 339 -15.76 -18.43 16.51
N GLN A 340 -14.68 -18.40 17.29
CA GLN A 340 -14.43 -17.48 18.39
C GLN A 340 -13.01 -16.89 18.25
N PRO A 341 -12.79 -15.65 18.71
CA PRO A 341 -11.46 -15.05 18.76
C PRO A 341 -10.44 -15.91 19.52
N LEU A 342 -9.16 -15.73 19.19
CA LEU A 342 -8.05 -16.32 19.93
C LEU A 342 -7.94 -15.71 21.34
N LEU A 343 -7.49 -16.53 22.29
CA LEU A 343 -7.02 -16.04 23.57
C LEU A 343 -5.62 -15.40 23.43
N PRO A 344 -5.23 -14.46 24.32
CA PRO A 344 -3.90 -13.82 24.27
C PRO A 344 -2.73 -14.82 24.21
N GLU A 345 -2.80 -15.93 24.94
CA GLU A 345 -1.75 -16.96 24.93
C GLU A 345 -1.66 -17.67 23.57
N GLN A 346 -2.80 -17.83 22.89
CA GLN A 346 -2.86 -18.43 21.55
C GLN A 346 -2.28 -17.47 20.51
N VAL A 347 -2.59 -16.17 20.60
CA VAL A 347 -1.99 -15.12 19.78
C VAL A 347 -0.46 -15.15 19.93
N ASN A 348 0.02 -15.11 21.17
CA ASN A 348 1.46 -15.13 21.44
C ASN A 348 2.14 -16.38 20.89
N ARG A 349 1.48 -17.55 20.93
CA ARG A 349 2.02 -18.78 20.36
C ARG A 349 2.01 -18.79 18.83
N PHE A 350 0.91 -18.39 18.21
CA PHE A 350 0.72 -18.52 16.75
C PHE A 350 1.56 -17.53 15.95
N PHE A 351 1.83 -16.36 16.52
CA PHE A 351 2.56 -15.28 15.86
C PHE A 351 3.97 -15.05 16.43
N SER A 352 4.46 -15.92 17.33
CA SER A 352 5.82 -15.79 17.90
C SER A 352 6.90 -15.94 16.82
N LEU A 353 7.77 -14.94 16.70
CA LEU A 353 8.98 -15.03 15.87
C LEU A 353 10.00 -15.99 16.49
N GLU A 354 10.22 -15.90 17.80
CA GLU A 354 11.19 -16.72 18.53
C GLU A 354 10.90 -18.23 18.47
N ARG A 355 9.61 -18.59 18.50
CA ARG A 355 9.17 -19.99 18.48
C ARG A 355 8.74 -20.46 17.10
N ASN A 356 9.01 -19.65 16.06
CA ASN A 356 8.60 -19.92 14.68
C ASN A 356 7.12 -20.34 14.58
N GLY A 357 6.23 -19.52 15.15
CA GLY A 357 4.80 -19.76 15.13
C GLY A 357 4.27 -19.86 13.70
N THR A 358 3.22 -20.67 13.49
CA THR A 358 2.66 -20.97 12.16
C THR A 358 2.30 -19.73 11.34
N ASN A 359 2.03 -18.60 11.99
CA ASN A 359 1.61 -17.36 11.33
C ASN A 359 2.59 -16.19 11.58
N ALA A 360 3.82 -16.48 12.03
CA ALA A 360 4.81 -15.50 12.48
C ALA A 360 5.28 -14.52 11.39
N GLU A 361 5.16 -14.89 10.11
CA GLU A 361 5.47 -14.03 8.95
C GLU A 361 4.80 -12.66 9.02
N THR A 362 3.60 -12.58 9.63
CA THR A 362 2.90 -11.31 9.81
C THR A 362 3.71 -10.33 10.64
N ARG A 363 4.25 -10.78 11.77
CA ARG A 363 5.10 -9.95 12.64
C ARG A 363 6.45 -9.68 12.01
N LEU A 364 6.99 -10.62 11.25
CA LEU A 364 8.27 -10.44 10.53
C LEU A 364 8.15 -9.33 9.49
N ALA A 365 7.13 -9.40 8.62
CA ALA A 365 6.88 -8.38 7.60
C ALA A 365 6.71 -6.98 8.23
N ASN A 366 5.97 -6.91 9.34
CA ASN A 366 5.79 -5.65 10.06
C ASN A 366 7.07 -5.15 10.71
N GLN A 367 7.93 -6.02 11.27
CA GLN A 367 9.21 -5.62 11.84
C GLN A 367 10.10 -4.93 10.81
N HIS A 368 10.17 -5.47 9.58
CA HIS A 368 10.85 -4.84 8.45
C HIS A 368 10.22 -3.50 8.07
N MET A 369 8.90 -3.47 7.92
CA MET A 369 8.15 -2.25 7.58
C MET A 369 8.35 -1.12 8.60
N TYR A 370 8.22 -1.38 9.91
CA TYR A 370 8.42 -0.36 10.93
C TYR A 370 9.84 0.18 10.91
N LYS A 371 10.83 -0.70 10.74
CA LYS A 371 12.24 -0.32 10.69
C LYS A 371 12.54 0.60 9.49
N VAL A 372 12.03 0.27 8.31
CA VAL A 372 12.34 1.02 7.09
C VAL A 372 11.57 2.33 7.01
N LEU A 373 10.33 2.34 7.49
CA LEU A 373 9.49 3.55 7.46
C LEU A 373 9.70 4.46 8.67
N GLU A 374 10.56 4.10 9.62
CA GLU A 374 10.91 4.94 10.76
C GLU A 374 11.49 6.27 10.29
N GLY A 375 10.89 7.38 10.74
CA GLY A 375 11.32 8.72 10.34
C GLY A 375 10.93 9.14 8.93
N SER A 376 10.22 8.29 8.17
CA SER A 376 9.60 8.69 6.89
C SER A 376 8.32 9.50 7.13
N ASN A 377 7.79 10.09 6.06
CA ASN A 377 6.52 10.81 6.06
C ASN A 377 5.28 9.90 5.94
N PHE A 378 5.44 8.58 6.07
CA PHE A 378 4.33 7.63 6.07
C PHE A 378 3.72 7.50 7.46
N HIS A 379 2.40 7.67 7.52
CA HIS A 379 1.63 7.30 8.70
C HIS A 379 1.37 5.79 8.70
N ILE A 380 1.66 5.13 9.83
CA ILE A 380 1.40 3.70 9.95
C ILE A 380 -0.02 3.46 10.46
N LEU A 381 -0.84 2.83 9.62
CA LEU A 381 -2.16 2.34 10.00
C LEU A 381 -2.04 0.92 10.55
N ASP A 382 -1.85 0.81 11.86
CA ASP A 382 -1.60 -0.47 12.51
C ASP A 382 -2.89 -1.24 12.81
N VAL A 383 -3.15 -2.25 11.98
CA VAL A 383 -4.28 -3.17 12.09
C VAL A 383 -3.87 -4.57 12.54
N SER A 384 -2.58 -4.85 12.71
CA SER A 384 -2.06 -6.20 12.84
C SER A 384 -2.48 -6.83 14.14
N HIS A 385 -2.15 -6.20 15.27
CA HIS A 385 -2.33 -6.80 16.58
C HIS A 385 -3.80 -7.08 16.88
N MET A 386 -4.70 -6.13 16.62
CA MET A 386 -6.15 -6.36 16.74
C MET A 386 -6.61 -7.52 15.85
N SER A 387 -6.02 -7.69 14.67
CA SER A 387 -6.41 -8.74 13.73
C SER A 387 -5.89 -10.12 14.12
N GLU A 388 -4.78 -10.23 14.86
CA GLU A 388 -4.23 -11.51 15.35
C GLU A 388 -5.20 -12.26 16.28
N PHE A 389 -6.14 -11.56 16.90
CA PHE A 389 -7.17 -12.20 17.73
C PHE A 389 -8.29 -12.82 16.87
N ARG A 390 -8.48 -12.38 15.63
CA ARG A 390 -9.73 -12.59 14.89
C ARG A 390 -9.74 -13.81 13.98
N ALA A 391 -9.14 -14.91 14.42
CA ALA A 391 -9.17 -16.19 13.70
C ALA A 391 -10.61 -16.65 13.31
N ASP A 392 -11.64 -16.18 14.03
CA ASP A 392 -13.06 -16.43 13.75
C ASP A 392 -13.60 -15.75 12.48
N ALA A 393 -12.93 -14.71 12.00
CA ALA A 393 -13.43 -13.78 11.00
C ALA A 393 -13.01 -14.11 9.56
N HIS A 394 -12.26 -15.20 9.35
CA HIS A 394 -11.89 -15.68 8.02
C HIS A 394 -13.03 -16.41 7.32
N PRO A 395 -13.15 -16.32 5.98
CA PRO A 395 -14.12 -17.11 5.23
C PRO A 395 -13.95 -18.61 5.40
N SER A 396 -12.71 -19.08 5.58
CA SER A 396 -12.41 -20.50 5.72
C SER A 396 -12.91 -21.27 4.49
N THR A 397 -13.81 -22.22 4.63
CA THR A 397 -14.41 -22.98 3.51
C THR A 397 -15.58 -22.27 2.82
N ALA A 398 -15.97 -21.08 3.29
CA ALA A 398 -17.04 -20.30 2.68
C ALA A 398 -16.73 -19.94 1.21
N GLY A 399 -17.79 -19.87 0.39
CA GLY A 399 -17.68 -19.54 -1.03
C GLY A 399 -17.28 -20.69 -1.95
N GLY A 400 -17.15 -21.93 -1.43
CA GLY A 400 -16.98 -23.14 -2.25
C GLY A 400 -15.56 -23.34 -2.79
N LYS A 401 -14.55 -22.80 -2.11
CA LYS A 401 -13.13 -23.05 -2.45
C LYS A 401 -12.73 -24.47 -2.04
N LYS A 402 -11.78 -25.05 -2.80
CA LYS A 402 -11.19 -26.38 -2.47
C LYS A 402 -10.31 -26.35 -1.21
N HIS A 403 -9.75 -25.19 -0.89
CA HIS A 403 -8.88 -24.96 0.28
C HIS A 403 -9.47 -23.88 1.17
N SER A 404 -9.10 -23.89 2.46
CA SER A 404 -9.56 -22.89 3.43
C SER A 404 -8.90 -21.53 3.16
N ASP A 405 -9.71 -20.49 3.01
CA ASP A 405 -9.23 -19.12 2.93
C ASP A 405 -9.02 -18.57 4.34
N CYS A 406 -7.78 -18.65 4.82
CA CYS A 406 -7.35 -18.20 6.15
C CYS A 406 -6.51 -16.93 6.10
N MET A 407 -6.61 -16.19 4.99
CA MET A 407 -5.87 -14.96 4.74
C MET A 407 -6.82 -13.77 4.57
N HIS A 408 -7.87 -13.92 3.75
CA HIS A 408 -8.88 -12.87 3.57
C HIS A 408 -9.92 -12.87 4.69
N TRP A 409 -10.76 -11.86 4.71
CA TRP A 409 -11.74 -11.62 5.77
C TRP A 409 -13.17 -11.65 5.25
N CYS A 410 -14.06 -12.17 6.08
CA CYS A 410 -15.51 -12.06 5.87
C CYS A 410 -15.92 -10.58 5.80
N LEU A 411 -16.86 -10.28 4.90
CA LEU A 411 -17.52 -8.98 4.80
C LEU A 411 -19.04 -9.13 4.98
N PRO A 412 -19.69 -8.34 5.85
CA PRO A 412 -19.10 -7.41 6.83
C PRO A 412 -18.25 -8.12 7.90
N GLY A 413 -17.31 -7.40 8.52
CA GLY A 413 -16.34 -7.99 9.43
C GLY A 413 -15.19 -7.07 9.84
N ILE A 414 -14.02 -7.64 10.13
CA ILE A 414 -12.89 -6.91 10.74
C ILE A 414 -12.39 -5.72 9.91
N THR A 415 -12.46 -5.80 8.60
CA THR A 415 -12.07 -4.71 7.69
C THR A 415 -12.93 -3.45 7.90
N ASP A 416 -14.13 -3.60 8.47
CA ASP A 416 -14.96 -2.47 8.88
C ASP A 416 -14.35 -1.73 10.08
N THR A 417 -13.64 -2.43 10.97
CA THR A 417 -12.86 -1.86 12.08
C THR A 417 -11.57 -1.23 11.59
N TRP A 418 -10.92 -1.79 10.56
CA TRP A 418 -9.79 -1.12 9.92
C TRP A 418 -10.19 0.22 9.30
N ASN A 419 -11.39 0.29 8.71
CA ASN A 419 -11.95 1.54 8.21
C ASN A 419 -12.35 2.50 9.34
N ASP A 420 -12.77 2.00 10.51
CA ASP A 420 -12.93 2.85 11.71
C ASP A 420 -11.62 3.53 12.09
N LEU A 421 -10.54 2.74 12.11
CA LEU A 421 -9.21 3.24 12.40
C LEU A 421 -8.72 4.25 11.35
N LEU A 422 -8.83 3.92 10.06
CA LEU A 422 -8.45 4.82 8.98
C LEU A 422 -9.16 6.17 9.09
N VAL A 423 -10.46 6.17 9.36
CA VAL A 423 -11.25 7.40 9.46
C VAL A 423 -10.89 8.20 10.71
N ALA A 424 -10.57 7.54 11.83
CA ALA A 424 -10.06 8.22 13.01
C ALA A 424 -8.74 8.95 12.68
N TYR A 425 -7.78 8.26 12.04
CA TYR A 425 -6.51 8.87 11.61
C TYR A 425 -6.70 10.05 10.66
N LEU A 426 -7.53 9.88 9.62
CA LEU A 426 -7.77 10.96 8.64
C LEU A 426 -8.58 12.14 9.22
N ASN A 427 -9.19 11.98 10.39
CA ASN A 427 -9.85 13.08 11.09
C ASN A 427 -8.87 13.87 11.97
N ASP A 428 -7.85 13.20 12.49
CA ASP A 428 -6.80 13.76 13.34
C ASP A 428 -5.64 14.39 12.53
N THR A 429 -5.58 14.09 11.22
CA THR A 429 -4.73 14.75 10.21
C THR A 429 -5.51 15.86 9.53
#